data_AF-A0A1I7XN43-F1
#
_entry.id   AF-A0A1I7XN43-F1
#
_cell.length_a   1.000
_cell.length_b   1.000
_cell.length_c   1.000
_cell.angle_alpha   90.00
_cell.angle_beta   90.00
_cell.angle_gamma   90.00
#
_symmetry.space_group_name_H-M   'P 1'
#
loop_
_entity.id
_entity.type
_entity.pdbx_description
1 polymer ?
#
loop_
_entity_poly.entity_id
_entity_poly.type
_entity_poly.pdbx_seq_one_letter_code
_entity_poly.pdbx_strand_id
1 'polypeptide(L)'
;MGGKVRMTPRVLGKKNLGRLKVPDNYNVDKDEGYDGHLQWDGDSDKVLCMQWEFCEKISKFRETSNSSEVMMVFELLGVMGSEAQMEHMCNLLHDQTSAEPLKEALLTAICIGNRPLVELILSLFKDFPHEERSGCVDSEAYLPHITPLMLACILNNFAIVECLLLRGHSIDLPHHKTCK
;
A
#
# COMPACT_ATOMS: atom_id res chain seq x y z
N MET A 1 4.23 5.49 48.65
CA MET A 1 4.82 4.48 47.75
C MET A 1 3.70 3.59 47.23
N GLY A 2 3.30 3.75 45.97
CA GLY A 2 2.24 2.94 45.37
C GLY A 2 2.59 2.67 43.91
N GLY A 3 3.05 1.44 43.63
CA GLY A 3 3.51 1.03 42.30
C GLY A 3 2.36 0.94 41.31
N LYS A 4 2.49 1.62 40.17
CA LYS A 4 1.57 1.50 39.04
C LYS A 4 1.78 0.15 38.35
N VAL A 5 0.77 -0.71 38.38
CA VAL A 5 0.70 -1.93 37.57
C VAL A 5 0.44 -1.50 36.12
N ARG A 6 1.43 -1.67 35.24
CA ARG A 6 1.25 -1.58 33.78
C ARG A 6 0.41 -2.76 33.32
N MET A 7 -0.86 -2.51 32.97
CA MET A 7 -1.64 -3.45 32.18
C MET A 7 -1.18 -3.33 30.72
N THR A 8 -0.31 -4.25 30.28
CA THR A 8 -0.02 -4.45 28.86
C THR A 8 -1.28 -4.97 28.17
N PRO A 9 -1.73 -4.40 27.04
CA PRO A 9 -2.77 -5.05 26.25
C PRO A 9 -2.24 -6.42 25.82
N ARG A 10 -2.94 -7.49 26.21
CA ARG A 10 -2.66 -8.85 25.74
C ARG A 10 -3.04 -8.92 24.26
N VAL A 11 -2.14 -8.51 23.38
CA VAL A 11 -2.14 -9.01 22.00
C VAL A 11 -2.03 -10.52 22.12
N LEU A 12 -2.94 -11.28 21.50
CA LEU A 12 -2.82 -12.74 21.45
C LEU A 12 -1.44 -13.07 20.84
N GLY A 13 -0.49 -13.46 21.70
CA GLY A 13 0.80 -13.95 21.22
C GLY A 13 0.57 -15.16 20.32
N LYS A 14 1.45 -15.35 19.32
CA LYS A 14 1.44 -16.46 18.34
C LYS A 14 1.09 -17.83 18.94
N LYS A 15 1.42 -18.06 20.21
CA LYS A 15 1.14 -19.29 20.97
C LYS A 15 -0.35 -19.58 21.22
N ASN A 16 -1.24 -18.60 21.08
CA ASN A 16 -2.69 -18.76 21.32
C ASN A 16 -3.52 -18.87 20.04
N LEU A 17 -2.92 -18.73 18.85
CA LEU A 17 -3.63 -18.88 17.58
C LEU A 17 -4.09 -20.32 17.36
N GLY A 18 -3.29 -21.31 17.78
CA GLY A 18 -3.67 -22.74 17.70
C GLY A 18 -4.82 -23.18 18.61
N ARG A 19 -5.34 -22.28 19.45
CA ARG A 19 -6.54 -22.52 20.30
C ARG A 19 -7.83 -22.00 19.67
N LEU A 20 -7.72 -21.18 18.63
CA LEU A 20 -8.88 -20.74 17.88
C LEU A 20 -9.29 -21.91 16.98
N LYS A 21 -10.50 -22.41 17.20
CA LYS A 21 -11.08 -23.42 16.32
C LYS A 21 -11.26 -22.77 14.96
N VAL A 22 -10.43 -23.20 14.02
CA VAL A 22 -10.68 -23.00 12.61
C VAL A 22 -11.97 -23.78 12.30
N PRO A 23 -13.00 -23.16 11.69
CA PRO A 23 -14.21 -23.88 11.29
C PRO A 23 -13.84 -25.12 10.47
N ASP A 24 -14.56 -26.22 10.64
CA ASP A 24 -14.24 -27.50 9.99
C ASP A 24 -14.29 -27.40 8.44
N ASN A 25 -14.94 -26.37 7.91
CA ASN A 25 -15.02 -26.04 6.49
C ASN A 25 -14.05 -24.94 6.02
N TYR A 26 -13.04 -24.59 6.81
CA TYR A 26 -12.09 -23.52 6.45
C TYR A 26 -11.22 -23.85 5.24
N ASN A 27 -10.88 -25.13 5.05
CA ASN A 27 -10.12 -25.58 3.88
C ASN A 27 -11.02 -26.16 2.78
N VAL A 28 -12.33 -25.93 2.86
CA VAL A 28 -13.28 -26.41 1.85
C VAL A 28 -13.58 -25.23 0.94
N ASP A 29 -13.26 -25.39 -0.35
CA ASP A 29 -13.66 -24.43 -1.37
C ASP A 29 -15.17 -24.22 -1.27
N LYS A 30 -15.58 -22.99 -0.94
CA LYS A 30 -17.00 -22.66 -0.85
C LYS A 30 -17.48 -22.30 -2.25
N ASP A 31 -18.49 -23.04 -2.72
CA ASP A 31 -19.17 -22.73 -3.99
C ASP A 31 -19.90 -21.37 -3.96
N GLU A 32 -20.08 -20.77 -2.77
CA GLU A 32 -20.77 -19.51 -2.58
C GLU A 32 -19.98 -18.54 -1.69
N GLY A 33 -19.52 -17.44 -2.31
CA GLY A 33 -18.96 -16.27 -1.63
C GLY A 33 -17.42 -16.17 -1.65
N TYR A 34 -16.93 -14.93 -1.60
CA TYR A 34 -15.53 -14.60 -1.42
C TYR A 34 -15.09 -15.01 0.01
N ASP A 35 -14.21 -16.00 0.13
CA ASP A 35 -13.74 -16.52 1.43
C ASP A 35 -12.54 -15.74 2.00
N GLY A 36 -12.03 -14.76 1.25
CA GLY A 36 -10.90 -13.92 1.63
C GLY A 36 -9.52 -14.57 1.46
N HIS A 37 -9.44 -15.80 0.93
CA HIS A 37 -8.19 -16.48 0.66
C HIS A 37 -7.73 -16.22 -0.78
N LEU A 38 -6.88 -15.21 -0.95
CA LEU A 38 -6.16 -15.01 -2.22
C LEU A 38 -4.82 -15.76 -2.15
N GLN A 39 -4.77 -17.00 -2.65
CA GLN A 39 -3.48 -17.66 -2.89
C GLN A 39 -2.82 -17.02 -4.10
N TRP A 40 -1.69 -16.35 -3.85
CA TRP A 40 -0.91 -15.68 -4.88
C TRP A 40 0.10 -16.67 -5.47
N ASP A 41 -0.25 -17.31 -6.59
CA ASP A 41 0.65 -18.12 -7.41
C ASP A 41 1.53 -17.21 -8.30
N GLY A 42 2.21 -16.25 -7.68
CA GLY A 42 3.16 -15.39 -8.37
C GLY A 42 4.54 -16.04 -8.40
N ASP A 43 5.03 -16.31 -9.59
CA ASP A 43 6.46 -16.51 -9.82
C ASP A 43 7.19 -15.24 -9.36
N SER A 44 7.85 -15.32 -8.19
CA SER A 44 8.45 -14.16 -7.52
C SER A 44 9.45 -13.43 -8.44
N ASP A 45 10.12 -14.17 -9.32
CA ASP A 45 11.07 -13.62 -10.28
C ASP A 45 10.37 -12.73 -11.32
N LYS A 46 9.15 -13.09 -11.75
CA LYS A 46 8.35 -12.27 -12.67
C LYS A 46 7.91 -10.95 -12.02
N VAL A 47 7.50 -10.99 -10.75
CA VAL A 47 7.11 -9.78 -10.01
C VAL A 47 8.29 -8.83 -9.87
N LEU A 48 9.46 -9.35 -9.52
CA LEU A 48 10.69 -8.57 -9.44
C LEU A 48 11.07 -7.98 -10.81
N CYS A 49 10.93 -8.74 -11.90
CA CYS A 49 11.17 -8.27 -13.26
C CYS A 49 10.25 -7.09 -13.63
N MET A 50 8.94 -7.21 -13.35
CA MET A 50 7.98 -6.13 -13.61
C MET A 50 8.28 -4.87 -12.79
N GLN A 51 8.66 -5.01 -11.52
CA GLN A 51 9.04 -3.87 -10.68
C GLN A 51 10.31 -3.18 -11.21
N TRP A 52 11.29 -3.95 -11.66
CA TRP A 52 12.51 -3.43 -12.26
C TRP A 52 12.22 -2.67 -13.56
N GLU A 53 11.47 -3.27 -14.48
CA GLU A 53 11.09 -2.65 -15.75
C GLU A 53 10.33 -1.33 -15.53
N PHE A 54 9.43 -1.31 -14.55
CA PHE A 54 8.72 -0.08 -14.19
C PHE A 54 9.68 1.00 -13.67
N CYS A 55 10.61 0.66 -12.77
CA CYS A 55 11.63 1.59 -12.29
C CYS A 55 12.47 2.17 -13.45
N GLU A 56 12.84 1.36 -14.44
CA GLU A 56 13.59 1.84 -15.61
C GLU A 56 12.75 2.78 -16.48
N LYS A 57 11.47 2.47 -16.70
CA LYS A 57 10.55 3.35 -17.45
C LYS A 57 10.39 4.71 -16.78
N ILE A 58 10.25 4.73 -15.45
CA ILE A 58 10.19 5.97 -14.67
C ILE A 58 11.51 6.74 -14.75
N SER A 59 12.65 6.05 -14.71
CA SER A 59 13.96 6.69 -14.84
C SER A 59 14.13 7.36 -16.23
N LYS A 60 13.77 6.66 -17.31
CA LYS A 60 13.78 7.22 -18.67
C LYS A 60 12.79 8.37 -18.83
N PHE A 61 11.61 8.27 -18.20
CA PHE A 61 10.63 9.34 -18.22
C PHE A 61 11.19 10.63 -17.60
N ARG A 62 11.97 10.52 -16.51
CA ARG A 62 12.62 11.67 -15.87
C ARG A 62 13.68 12.34 -16.76
N GLU A 63 14.37 11.57 -17.60
CA GLU A 63 15.40 12.10 -18.51
C GLU A 63 14.80 12.74 -19.77
N THR A 64 13.73 12.14 -20.30
CA THR A 64 13.17 12.50 -21.60
C THR A 64 11.90 13.34 -21.52
N SER A 65 11.32 13.46 -20.32
CA SER A 65 9.98 14.00 -20.06
C SER A 65 8.87 13.41 -20.96
N ASN A 66 9.09 12.20 -21.49
CA ASN A 66 8.11 11.48 -22.30
C ASN A 66 7.35 10.44 -21.45
N SER A 67 6.07 10.70 -21.17
CA SER A 67 5.21 9.83 -20.34
C SER A 67 4.61 8.65 -21.09
N SER A 68 4.83 8.50 -22.41
CA SER A 68 4.19 7.48 -23.24
C SER A 68 4.39 6.05 -22.71
N GLU A 69 5.61 5.71 -22.27
CA GLU A 69 5.89 4.38 -21.72
C GLU A 69 5.19 4.12 -20.38
N VAL A 70 5.01 5.15 -19.55
CA VAL A 70 4.32 5.07 -18.26
C VAL A 70 2.81 4.95 -18.47
N MET A 71 2.26 5.71 -19.42
CA MET A 71 0.86 5.63 -19.82
C MET A 71 0.51 4.25 -20.38
N MET A 72 1.40 3.63 -21.17
CA MET A 72 1.22 2.25 -21.63
C MET A 72 1.16 1.25 -20.47
N VAL A 73 1.91 1.48 -19.39
CA VAL A 73 1.81 0.64 -18.18
C VAL A 73 0.44 0.83 -17.51
N PHE A 74 -0.06 2.06 -17.40
CA PHE A 74 -1.40 2.29 -16.83
C PHE A 74 -2.51 1.62 -17.65
N GLU A 75 -2.41 1.67 -18.97
CA GLU A 75 -3.34 0.97 -19.88
C GLU A 75 -3.24 -0.55 -19.69
N LEU A 76 -2.03 -1.11 -19.65
CA LEU A 76 -1.81 -2.55 -19.45
C LEU A 76 -2.36 -3.05 -18.11
N LEU A 77 -2.24 -2.23 -17.06
CA LEU A 77 -2.77 -2.54 -15.73
C LEU A 77 -4.27 -2.30 -15.59
N GLY A 78 -4.94 -1.81 -16.65
CA GLY A 78 -6.37 -1.49 -16.63
C GLY A 78 -6.70 -0.42 -15.59
N VAL A 79 -5.82 0.57 -15.40
CA VAL A 79 -6.05 1.67 -14.44
C VAL A 79 -7.25 2.48 -14.92
N MET A 80 -8.34 2.45 -14.15
CA MET A 80 -9.54 3.21 -14.46
C MET A 80 -9.42 4.62 -13.90
N GLY A 81 -9.27 5.61 -14.77
CA GLY A 81 -9.23 7.03 -14.41
C GLY A 81 -9.43 7.93 -15.62
N SER A 82 -9.74 9.20 -15.38
CA SER A 82 -9.79 10.20 -16.45
C SER A 82 -8.38 10.51 -16.96
N GLU A 83 -8.29 11.02 -18.19
CA GLU A 83 -7.01 11.45 -18.79
C GLU A 83 -6.25 12.41 -17.87
N ALA A 84 -6.94 13.39 -17.30
CA ALA A 84 -6.36 14.35 -16.36
C ALA A 84 -5.81 13.69 -15.07
N GLN A 85 -6.47 12.64 -14.56
CA GLN A 85 -5.96 11.89 -13.40
C GLN A 85 -4.69 11.11 -13.75
N MET A 86 -4.62 10.54 -14.95
CA MET A 86 -3.43 9.79 -15.40
C MET A 86 -2.26 10.72 -15.69
N GLU A 87 -2.53 11.90 -16.26
CA GLU A 87 -1.53 12.95 -16.46
C GLU A 87 -1.00 13.47 -15.12
N HIS A 88 -1.89 13.72 -14.14
CA HIS A 88 -1.49 14.09 -12.78
C HIS A 88 -0.63 13.01 -12.12
N MET A 89 -1.03 11.73 -12.23
CA MET A 89 -0.23 10.62 -11.74
C MET A 89 1.16 10.59 -12.39
N CYS A 90 1.26 10.82 -13.71
CA CYS A 90 2.57 10.93 -14.37
C CYS A 90 3.41 12.08 -13.80
N ASN A 91 2.81 13.26 -13.58
CA ASN A 91 3.53 14.40 -13.02
C ASN A 91 4.08 14.09 -11.61
N LEU A 92 3.29 13.43 -10.77
CA LEU A 92 3.73 12.96 -9.45
C LEU A 92 4.89 11.96 -9.54
N LEU A 93 4.84 11.03 -10.49
CA LEU A 93 5.89 10.02 -10.67
C LEU A 93 7.17 10.59 -11.29
N HIS A 94 7.06 11.69 -12.05
CA HIS A 94 8.18 12.41 -12.64
C HIS A 94 8.98 13.18 -11.59
N ASP A 95 8.31 13.85 -10.65
CA ASP A 95 8.96 14.60 -9.57
C ASP A 95 9.39 13.67 -8.44
N GLN A 96 10.69 13.36 -8.37
CA GLN A 96 11.31 12.62 -7.27
C GLN A 96 12.36 13.46 -6.56
N THR A 97 12.18 14.78 -6.52
CA THR A 97 13.04 15.68 -5.72
C THR A 97 12.87 15.44 -4.22
N SER A 98 11.71 14.94 -3.81
CA SER A 98 11.39 14.48 -2.46
C SER A 98 10.49 13.24 -2.49
N ALA A 99 10.20 12.66 -1.33
CA ALA A 99 9.26 11.54 -1.23
C ALA A 99 7.79 11.97 -1.37
N GLU A 100 7.46 13.26 -1.22
CA GLU A 100 6.07 13.74 -1.14
C GLU A 100 5.24 13.45 -2.40
N PRO A 101 5.72 13.70 -3.63
CA PRO A 101 4.96 13.34 -4.83
C PRO A 101 4.69 11.83 -4.94
N LEU A 102 5.66 11.00 -4.52
CA LEU A 102 5.48 9.54 -4.49
C LEU A 102 4.47 9.09 -3.43
N LYS A 103 4.40 9.78 -2.27
CA LYS A 103 3.37 9.52 -1.25
C LYS A 103 1.98 9.84 -1.79
N GLU A 104 1.81 10.97 -2.47
CA GLU A 104 0.54 11.30 -3.11
C GLU A 104 0.18 10.30 -4.21
N ALA A 105 1.14 9.91 -5.05
CA ALA A 105 0.92 8.90 -6.09
C ALA A 105 0.48 7.56 -5.48
N LEU A 106 1.09 7.16 -4.36
CA LEU A 106 0.73 5.94 -3.63
C LEU A 106 -0.70 6.02 -3.07
N LEU A 107 -1.06 7.11 -2.39
CA LEU A 107 -2.43 7.32 -1.87
C LEU A 107 -3.47 7.34 -3.00
N THR A 108 -3.11 7.92 -4.14
CA THR A 108 -3.96 7.97 -5.35
C THR A 108 -4.17 6.57 -5.92
N ALA A 109 -3.13 5.76 -6.05
CA ALA A 109 -3.24 4.38 -6.51
C ALA A 109 -4.08 3.50 -5.55
N ILE A 110 -3.99 3.75 -4.25
CA ILE A 110 -4.84 3.08 -3.25
C ILE A 110 -6.31 3.50 -3.41
N CYS A 111 -6.59 4.78 -3.65
CA CYS A 111 -7.93 5.28 -3.96
C CYS A 111 -8.52 4.65 -5.23
N ILE A 112 -7.69 4.45 -6.26
CA ILE A 112 -8.09 3.74 -7.49
C ILE A 112 -8.40 2.26 -7.18
N GLY A 113 -7.74 1.69 -6.17
CA GLY A 113 -7.93 0.29 -5.76
C GLY A 113 -7.15 -0.71 -6.61
N ASN A 114 -6.20 -0.24 -7.43
CA ASN A 114 -5.39 -1.09 -8.30
C ASN A 114 -4.14 -1.59 -7.55
N ARG A 115 -4.22 -2.82 -6.99
CA ARG A 115 -3.10 -3.43 -6.23
C ARG A 115 -1.80 -3.54 -7.04
N PRO A 116 -1.79 -3.99 -8.32
CA PRO A 116 -0.58 -3.99 -9.13
C PRO A 116 0.10 -2.61 -9.20
N LEU A 117 -0.67 -1.55 -9.45
CA LEU A 117 -0.14 -0.19 -9.48
C LEU A 117 0.43 0.22 -8.12
N VAL A 118 -0.24 -0.12 -7.02
CA VAL A 118 0.27 0.13 -5.66
C VAL A 118 1.63 -0.56 -5.45
N GLU A 119 1.78 -1.82 -5.85
CA GLU A 119 3.05 -2.56 -5.72
C GLU A 119 4.16 -1.95 -6.58
N LEU A 120 3.84 -1.49 -7.79
CA LEU A 120 4.79 -0.79 -8.66
C LEU A 120 5.22 0.54 -8.05
N ILE A 121 4.31 1.36 -7.54
CA ILE A 121 4.66 2.63 -6.90
C ILE A 121 5.49 2.39 -5.63
N LEU A 122 5.15 1.37 -4.83
CA LEU A 122 5.94 0.98 -3.65
C LEU A 122 7.38 0.60 -3.98
N SER A 123 7.66 0.13 -5.20
CA SER A 123 9.04 -0.16 -5.65
C SER A 123 9.89 1.09 -5.87
N LEU A 124 9.25 2.25 -6.10
CA LEU A 124 9.95 3.53 -6.30
C LEU A 124 10.49 4.13 -5.00
N PHE A 125 10.00 3.69 -3.84
CA PHE A 125 10.48 4.12 -2.52
C PHE A 125 11.85 3.52 -2.14
N LYS A 126 12.52 2.82 -3.05
CA LYS A 126 13.90 2.34 -2.83
C LYS A 126 14.87 3.47 -2.47
N ASP A 127 14.62 4.68 -2.99
CA ASP A 127 15.43 5.87 -2.74
C ASP A 127 14.96 6.64 -1.47
N PHE A 128 13.79 6.30 -0.93
CA PHE A 128 13.14 6.92 0.23
C PHE A 128 12.58 5.86 1.19
N PRO A 129 13.44 4.99 1.77
CA PRO A 129 12.97 3.85 2.56
C PRO A 129 12.13 4.30 3.77
N HIS A 130 11.00 3.65 3.98
CA HIS A 130 10.04 3.87 5.06
C HIS A 130 9.16 5.12 4.91
N GLU A 131 9.46 6.03 3.98
CA GLU A 131 8.61 7.19 3.71
C GLU A 131 7.22 6.76 3.22
N GLU A 132 7.11 5.59 2.58
CA GLU A 132 5.84 4.99 2.13
C GLU A 132 4.87 4.66 3.26
N ARG A 133 5.32 4.74 4.52
CA ARG A 133 4.50 4.39 5.70
C ARG A 133 3.82 5.62 6.32
N SER A 134 4.21 6.81 5.90
CA SER A 134 3.69 8.09 6.39
C SER A 134 2.62 8.66 5.44
N GLY A 135 1.84 9.63 5.93
CA GLY A 135 0.95 10.42 5.07
C GLY A 135 1.72 11.47 4.26
N CYS A 136 1.04 12.07 3.27
CA CYS A 136 1.59 13.14 2.44
C CYS A 136 1.22 14.50 3.03
N VAL A 137 2.23 15.32 3.36
CA VAL A 137 2.06 16.62 4.01
C VAL A 137 1.67 17.70 3.01
N ASP A 138 2.23 17.62 1.80
CA ASP A 138 2.12 18.66 0.77
C ASP A 138 0.98 18.40 -0.22
N SER A 139 0.11 17.42 0.07
CA SER A 139 -1.03 17.10 -0.78
C SER A 139 -2.25 17.96 -0.46
N GLU A 140 -2.87 18.54 -1.50
CA GLU A 140 -4.19 19.18 -1.36
C GLU A 140 -5.33 18.15 -1.28
N ALA A 141 -5.11 16.93 -1.80
CA ALA A 141 -6.12 15.88 -1.89
C ALA A 141 -6.22 15.03 -0.62
N TYR A 142 -5.14 14.93 0.16
CA TYR A 142 -5.03 14.04 1.30
C TYR A 142 -4.65 14.77 2.58
N LEU A 143 -5.25 14.36 3.70
CA LEU A 143 -4.86 14.91 5.00
C LEU A 143 -3.50 14.35 5.42
N PRO A 144 -2.59 15.16 6.01
CA PRO A 144 -1.22 14.74 6.34
C PRO A 144 -1.08 13.53 7.24
N HIS A 145 -2.09 13.23 8.06
CA HIS A 145 -2.08 12.11 8.99
C HIS A 145 -2.66 10.82 8.42
N ILE A 146 -3.21 10.85 7.20
CA ILE A 146 -3.76 9.66 6.55
C ILE A 146 -2.60 8.87 5.95
N THR A 147 -2.26 7.74 6.57
CA THR A 147 -1.25 6.83 6.04
C THR A 147 -1.84 5.91 4.97
N PRO A 148 -1.01 5.33 4.09
CA PRO A 148 -1.46 4.35 3.09
C PRO A 148 -2.25 3.18 3.67
N LEU A 149 -1.83 2.65 4.82
CA LEU A 149 -2.53 1.56 5.49
C LEU A 149 -3.87 2.02 6.08
N MET A 150 -3.95 3.23 6.65
CA MET A 150 -5.23 3.78 7.09
C MET A 150 -6.20 3.92 5.93
N LEU A 151 -5.74 4.48 4.80
CA LEU A 151 -6.57 4.68 3.62
C LEU A 151 -7.06 3.35 3.02
N ALA A 152 -6.18 2.36 2.87
CA ALA A 152 -6.55 1.03 2.39
C ALA A 152 -7.61 0.36 3.28
N CYS A 153 -7.50 0.52 4.60
CA CYS A 153 -8.50 0.05 5.55
C CYS A 153 -9.83 0.79 5.43
N ILE A 154 -9.82 2.12 5.27
CA ILE A 154 -11.03 2.95 5.08
C ILE A 154 -11.77 2.53 3.81
N LEU A 155 -11.03 2.22 2.74
CA LEU A 155 -11.59 1.77 1.46
C LEU A 155 -11.96 0.29 1.42
N ASN A 156 -11.74 -0.44 2.52
CA ASN A 156 -12.06 -1.87 2.65
C ASN A 156 -11.41 -2.75 1.56
N ASN A 157 -10.20 -2.39 1.12
CA ASN A 157 -9.46 -3.17 0.12
C ASN A 157 -8.49 -4.15 0.78
N PHE A 158 -8.98 -5.35 1.09
CA PHE A 158 -8.21 -6.38 1.79
C PHE A 158 -6.90 -6.77 1.08
N ALA A 159 -6.91 -6.80 -0.25
CA ALA A 159 -5.72 -7.16 -1.02
C ALA A 159 -4.60 -6.12 -0.88
N ILE A 160 -4.94 -4.83 -0.86
CA ILE A 160 -3.97 -3.76 -0.61
C ILE A 160 -3.54 -3.75 0.86
N VAL A 161 -4.49 -3.93 1.80
CA VAL A 161 -4.18 -4.00 3.24
C VAL A 161 -3.16 -5.10 3.52
N GLU A 162 -3.38 -6.30 2.98
CA GLU A 162 -2.44 -7.42 3.09
C GLU A 162 -1.06 -7.06 2.52
N CYS A 163 -1.01 -6.49 1.31
CA CYS A 163 0.24 -6.06 0.68
C CYS A 163 1.04 -5.08 1.57
N LEU A 164 0.36 -4.07 2.13
CA LEU A 164 1.00 -3.09 3.02
C LEU A 164 1.45 -3.72 4.35
N LEU A 165 0.66 -4.64 4.92
CA LEU A 165 1.03 -5.37 6.15
C LEU A 165 2.26 -6.27 5.95
N LEU A 166 2.33 -6.98 4.81
CA LEU A 166 3.49 -7.82 4.47
C LEU A 166 4.78 -7.01 4.31
N ARG A 167 4.65 -5.71 3.95
CA ARG A 167 5.76 -4.76 3.86
C ARG A 167 6.08 -4.04 5.18
N GLY A 168 5.39 -4.41 6.26
CA GLY A 168 5.64 -3.90 7.60
C GLY A 168 5.04 -2.52 7.88
N HIS A 169 3.99 -2.11 7.15
CA HIS A 169 3.22 -0.93 7.52
C HIS A 169 2.44 -1.20 8.81
N SER A 170 2.31 -0.17 9.64
CA SER A 170 1.56 -0.23 10.90
C SER A 170 0.72 1.02 11.08
N ILE A 171 -0.32 0.91 11.92
CA ILE A 171 -1.10 2.05 12.38
C ILE A 171 -0.77 2.25 13.85
N ASP A 172 -0.29 3.45 14.18
CA ASP A 172 -0.03 3.83 15.56
C ASP A 172 -1.35 4.07 16.29
N LEU A 173 -1.43 3.54 17.51
CA LEU A 173 -2.59 3.77 18.35
C LEU A 173 -2.58 5.22 18.85
N PRO A 174 -3.71 5.94 18.75
CA PRO A 174 -3.78 7.28 19.29
C PRO A 174 -3.50 7.25 20.80
N HIS A 175 -2.77 8.26 21.26
CA HIS A 175 -2.50 8.40 22.69
C HIS A 175 -3.81 8.56 23.45
N HIS A 176 -3.84 8.08 24.70
CA HIS A 176 -4.97 8.36 25.57
C HIS A 176 -5.08 9.88 25.78
N LYS A 177 -6.30 10.42 25.82
CA LYS A 177 -6.57 11.86 26.02
C LYS A 177 -5.95 12.49 27.27
N THR A 178 -5.47 11.68 28.20
CA THR A 178 -4.80 12.13 29.45
C THR A 178 -3.29 11.83 29.46
N CYS A 179 -2.72 11.45 28.32
CA CYS A 179 -1.28 11.28 28.18
C CYS A 179 -0.62 12.66 28.35
N LYS A 180 0.48 12.72 29.10
CA LYS A 180 1.27 13.93 29.34
C LYS A 180 2.59 13.80 28.61
#